data_AF-A0AA97AA93-F1
#
_entry.id   AF-A0AA97AA93-F1
#
_cell.length_a   1.000
_cell.length_b   1.000
_cell.length_c   1.000
_cell.angle_alpha   90.00
_cell.angle_beta   90.00
_cell.angle_gamma   90.00
#
_symmetry.space_group_name_H-M   'P 1'
#
loop_
_entity.id
_entity.type
_entity.pdbx_description
1 polymer ?
#
loop_
_entity_poly.entity_id
_entity_poly.type
_entity_poly.pdbx_seq_one_letter_code
_entity_poly.pdbx_strand_id
1 'polypeptide(L)' 'MLKRQYWGVTVLLITVVFSYVGYRLNDQHPSLPWMVGGLVTGVIVTTGLARIGRE' A
#
# COMPACT_ATOMS: atom_id res chain seq x y z
N MET A 1 17.68 5.30 0.51
CA MET A 1 17.34 4.87 -0.88
C MET A 1 16.60 3.54 -0.86
N LEU A 2 15.30 3.53 -1.21
CA LEU A 2 14.55 2.29 -1.37
C LEU A 2 14.99 1.59 -2.67
N LYS A 3 15.70 0.46 -2.57
CA LYS A 3 16.12 -0.29 -3.78
C LYS A 3 14.88 -0.71 -4.57
N ARG A 4 14.95 -0.61 -5.91
CA ARG A 4 13.83 -0.92 -6.83
C ARG A 4 13.19 -2.29 -6.57
N GLN A 5 13.99 -3.26 -6.12
CA GLN A 5 13.54 -4.60 -5.73
C GLN A 5 12.51 -4.62 -4.60
N TYR A 6 12.49 -3.62 -3.71
CA TYR A 6 11.57 -3.56 -2.57
C TYR A 6 10.28 -2.79 -2.86
N TRP A 7 10.14 -2.19 -4.05
CA TRP A 7 8.96 -1.37 -4.36
C TRP A 7 7.68 -2.20 -4.32
N GLY A 8 7.70 -3.39 -4.92
CA GLY A 8 6.54 -4.29 -4.87
C GLY A 8 6.20 -4.73 -3.45
N VAL A 9 7.20 -4.94 -2.61
CA VAL A 9 7.00 -5.32 -1.19
C VAL A 9 6.36 -4.19 -0.41
N THR A 10 6.80 -2.95 -0.59
CA THR A 10 6.20 -1.78 0.06
C THR A 10 4.73 -1.60 -0.34
N VAL A 11 4.43 -1.69 -1.64
CA VAL A 11 3.04 -1.61 -2.15
C VAL A 11 2.19 -2.74 -1.56
N LEU A 12 2.72 -3.97 -1.55
CA LEU A 12 2.02 -5.13 -1.01
C LEU A 12 1.70 -4.96 0.48
N LEU A 13 2.68 -4.54 1.29
CA LEU A 13 2.48 -4.32 2.72
C LEU A 13 1.41 -3.27 2.99
N ILE A 14 1.43 -2.14 2.28
CA ILE A 14 0.43 -1.08 2.45
C ILE A 14 -0.97 -1.60 2.04
N THR A 15 -1.05 -2.34 0.94
CA THR A 15 -2.29 -2.97 0.48
C THR A 15 -2.86 -3.94 1.51
N VAL A 16 -2.00 -4.78 2.12
CA VAL A 16 -2.42 -5.73 3.16
C VAL A 16 -2.93 -5.01 4.40
N VAL A 17 -2.25 -3.95 4.86
CA VAL A 17 -2.69 -3.15 6.02
C VAL A 17 -4.07 -2.54 5.77
N PHE A 18 -4.26 -1.91 4.62
CA PHE A 18 -5.55 -1.33 4.24
C PHE A 18 -6.65 -2.39 4.11
N SER A 19 -6.32 -3.55 3.54
CA SER A 19 -7.26 -4.67 3.42
C SER A 19 -7.67 -5.21 4.79
N TYR A 20 -6.73 -5.32 5.73
CA TYR A 20 -7.01 -5.73 7.11
C TYR A 20 -7.89 -4.70 7.84
N VAL A 21 -7.56 -3.42 7.75
CA VAL A 21 -8.37 -2.33 8.34
C VAL A 21 -9.77 -2.34 7.73
N GLY A 22 -9.86 -2.42 6.40
CA GLY A 22 -11.13 -2.50 5.68
C GLY A 22 -11.96 -3.70 6.08
N TYR A 23 -11.34 -4.87 6.24
CA TYR A 23 -12.01 -6.08 6.73
C TYR A 23 -12.60 -5.89 8.13
N ARG A 24 -11.86 -5.24 9.04
CA ARG A 24 -12.33 -4.99 10.41
C ARG A 24 -13.45 -3.95 10.46
N LEU A 25 -13.43 -2.96 9.55
CA LEU A 25 -14.45 -1.92 9.45
C LEU A 25 -15.68 -2.34 8.62
N ASN A 26 -15.55 -3.38 7.80
CA ASN A 26 -16.60 -3.92 6.95
C ASN A 26 -17.15 -5.23 7.54
N ASP A 27 -17.38 -5.27 8.85
CA ASP A 27 -18.00 -6.40 9.56
C ASP A 27 -17.39 -7.77 9.27
N GLN A 28 -16.06 -7.87 9.18
CA GLN A 28 -15.36 -9.11 8.85
C GLN A 28 -15.70 -9.66 7.45
N HIS A 29 -16.12 -8.79 6.54
CA HIS A 29 -16.28 -9.08 5.12
C HIS A 29 -15.19 -8.39 4.29
N PRO A 30 -14.66 -9.06 3.26
CA PRO A 30 -13.70 -8.44 2.36
C PRO A 30 -14.31 -7.21 1.66
N SER A 31 -13.54 -6.13 1.59
CA SER A 31 -13.99 -4.87 1.00
C SER A 31 -13.07 -4.43 -0.12
N LEU A 32 -13.57 -4.47 -1.35
CA LEU A 32 -12.83 -4.07 -2.55
C LEU A 32 -12.38 -2.61 -2.52
N PRO A 33 -13.20 -1.62 -2.07
CA PRO A 33 -12.76 -0.23 -1.97
C PRO A 33 -11.50 -0.05 -1.10
N TRP A 34 -11.42 -0.76 0.03
CA TRP A 34 -10.25 -0.70 0.92
C TRP A 34 -9.01 -1.33 0.29
N MET A 35 -9.16 -2.45 -0.40
CA MET A 35 -8.05 -3.08 -1.13
C MET A 35 -7.51 -2.16 -2.23
N VAL A 36 -8.40 -1.57 -3.05
CA VAL A 36 -8.01 -0.63 -4.11
C VAL A 36 -7.38 0.62 -3.53
N GLY A 37 -7.94 1.16 -2.44
CA GLY A 37 -7.35 2.29 -1.71
C GLY A 37 -5.94 1.98 -1.23
N GLY A 38 -5.73 0.81 -0.63
CA GLY A 38 -4.41 0.35 -0.20
C GLY A 38 -3.40 0.23 -1.33
N LEU A 39 -3.82 -0.29 -2.49
CA LEU A 39 -2.98 -0.40 -3.67
C LEU A 39 -2.55 0.98 -4.18
N VAL A 40 -3.50 1.91 -4.33
CA VAL A 40 -3.23 3.28 -4.80
C VAL A 40 -2.32 4.02 -3.82
N THR A 41 -2.64 3.98 -2.53
CA THR A 41 -1.80 4.58 -1.48
C THR A 41 -0.40 3.96 -1.47
N GLY A 42 -0.29 2.64 -1.61
CA GLY A 42 0.98 1.94 -1.67
C GLY A 42 1.87 2.41 -2.81
N VAL A 43 1.30 2.58 -4.00
CA VAL A 43 2.02 3.10 -5.19
C VAL A 43 2.47 4.55 -4.98
N ILE A 44 1.60 5.41 -4.45
CA ILE A 44 1.91 6.83 -4.20
C ILE A 44 3.07 6.96 -3.21
N VAL A 45 2.97 6.27 -2.06
CA VAL A 45 4.01 6.29 -1.01
C VAL A 45 5.33 5.79 -1.56
N THR A 46 5.31 4.65 -2.26
CA THR A 46 6.53 4.06 -2.83
C THR A 46 7.18 4.99 -3.84
N THR A 47 6.38 5.64 -4.70
CA THR A 47 6.87 6.60 -5.70
C THR A 47 7.42 7.86 -5.04
N GLY A 48 6.79 8.36 -3.97
CA GLY A 48 7.28 9.50 -3.18
C GLY A 48 8.64 9.20 -2.53
N LEU A 49 8.75 8.07 -1.83
CA LEU A 49 10.00 7.62 -1.21
C LEU A 49 11.12 7.42 -2.24
N ALA A 50 10.78 6.95 -3.44
CA ALA A 50 11.71 6.78 -4.54
C ALA A 50 12.22 8.10 -5.14
N ARG A 51 11.45 9.18 -5.04
CA ARG A 51 11.85 10.52 -5.49
C ARG A 51 12.75 11.19 -4.44
N ILE A 52 12.33 11.17 -3.18
CA ILE A 52 13.10 11.76 -2.06
C ILE A 52 14.48 11.11 -1.93
N GLY A 53 14.59 9.81 -2.22
CA GLY A 53 15.88 9.13 -2.17
C GLY A 53 16.83 9.42 -3.34
N ARG A 54 16.48 10.27 -4.31
CA ARG A 54 17.36 10.65 -5.44
C ARG A 54 17.97 12.05 -5.29
N GLU A 55 17.44 12.86 -4.38
CA GLU A 55 18.00 14.16 -3.98
C GLU A 55 19.11 13.96 -2.93
#